data_AF-A0AAE9F2Q5-F1
#
_entry.id   AF-A0AAE9F2Q5-F1
#
_cell.length_a   1.000
_cell.length_b   1.000
_cell.length_c   1.000
_cell.angle_alpha   90.00
_cell.angle_beta   90.00
_cell.angle_gamma   90.00
#
_symmetry.space_group_name_H-M   'P 1'
#
loop_
_entity.id
_entity.type
_entity.pdbx_description
1 polymer ?
#
loop_
_entity_poly.entity_id
_entity_poly.type
_entity_poly.pdbx_seq_one_letter_code
_entity_poly.pdbx_strand_id
1 'polypeptide(L)'
;MKYFAVLYYFLSLAYGAPLNSTSPECSVEKIEKIGDCVKDLVSTVEKISKWVDKEYKFDDGEKKEFRDKCNETQKCFVSVKSSCPDFPEEVTNELDVMCSRFNFIIDKFAECVPKLEEMKCVNEVFGPKSLKKTSNEKCKDLKEHKKCAIEEVETACGEKFKEIFVENFNVELNMHKC
;
A
#
# COMPACT_ATOMS: atom_id res chain seq x y z
N MET A 1 9.30 -10.89 -12.19
CA MET A 1 10.66 -10.45 -11.78
C MET A 1 10.71 -9.15 -10.96
N LYS A 2 9.64 -8.36 -10.77
CA LYS A 2 9.76 -6.99 -10.20
C LYS A 2 9.02 -6.70 -8.88
N TYR A 3 8.16 -7.61 -8.40
CA TYR A 3 7.66 -7.59 -7.01
C TYR A 3 8.76 -7.92 -5.99
N PHE A 4 9.85 -8.51 -6.48
CA PHE A 4 11.10 -8.64 -5.77
C PHE A 4 11.66 -7.30 -5.29
N ALA A 5 11.42 -6.14 -5.92
CA ALA A 5 11.98 -4.87 -5.41
C ALA A 5 11.26 -4.36 -4.15
N VAL A 6 9.93 -4.53 -4.09
CA VAL A 6 9.11 -4.21 -2.91
C VAL A 6 9.37 -5.23 -1.81
N LEU A 7 9.37 -6.52 -2.14
CA LEU A 7 9.81 -7.59 -1.24
C LEU A 7 11.26 -7.39 -0.77
N TYR A 8 12.17 -6.98 -1.65
CA TYR A 8 13.58 -6.74 -1.33
C TYR A 8 13.74 -5.49 -0.49
N TYR A 9 12.93 -4.44 -0.68
CA TYR A 9 12.87 -3.28 0.23
C TYR A 9 12.40 -3.71 1.62
N PHE A 10 11.31 -4.49 1.72
CA PHE A 10 10.83 -5.00 3.01
C PHE A 10 11.80 -6.00 3.67
N LEU A 11 12.41 -6.90 2.88
CA LEU A 11 13.42 -7.85 3.34
C LEU A 11 14.73 -7.15 3.72
N SER A 12 15.16 -6.12 2.99
CA SER A 12 16.36 -5.33 3.31
C SER A 12 16.14 -4.38 4.48
N LEU A 13 14.91 -3.96 4.78
CA LEU A 13 14.59 -3.26 6.03
C LEU A 13 14.54 -4.22 7.23
N ALA A 14 14.03 -5.44 7.05
CA ALA A 14 14.04 -6.47 8.10
C ALA A 14 15.45 -7.03 8.39
N TYR A 15 16.32 -7.11 7.37
CA TYR A 15 17.71 -7.58 7.51
C TYR A 15 18.75 -6.46 7.71
N GLY A 16 18.39 -5.20 7.41
CA GLY A 16 19.33 -4.07 7.32
C GLY A 16 19.02 -2.92 8.25
N ALA A 17 17.99 -3.00 9.10
CA ALA A 17 17.91 -2.10 10.24
C ALA A 17 19.16 -2.36 11.11
N PRO A 18 20.10 -1.41 11.25
CA PRO A 18 21.10 -1.54 12.28
C PRO A 18 20.31 -1.51 13.59
N LEU A 19 20.28 -2.63 14.30
CA LEU A 19 19.88 -2.67 15.69
C LEU A 19 20.82 -1.68 16.39
N ASN A 20 20.37 -0.42 16.52
CA ASN A 20 21.16 0.63 17.11
C ASN A 20 21.42 0.18 18.55
N SER A 21 22.69 -0.05 18.86
CA SER A 21 23.16 -0.97 19.90
C SER A 21 23.04 -0.41 21.33
N THR A 22 21.89 0.17 21.69
CA THR A 22 21.68 0.82 23.00
C THR A 22 20.27 0.66 23.60
N SER A 23 19.41 -0.21 23.06
CA SER A 23 18.03 -0.48 23.56
C SER A 23 17.76 -2.00 23.59
N PRO A 24 16.93 -2.55 24.52
CA PRO A 24 16.91 -3.99 24.80
C PRO A 24 16.49 -4.79 23.57
N GLU A 25 17.42 -5.57 23.05
CA GLU A 25 17.30 -6.39 21.85
C GLU A 25 15.98 -7.18 21.81
N CYS A 26 15.31 -7.16 20.66
CA CYS A 26 14.11 -7.97 20.44
C CYS A 26 14.47 -9.46 20.55
N SER A 27 13.88 -10.15 21.53
CA SER A 27 14.15 -11.57 21.80
C SER A 27 13.84 -12.48 20.60
N VAL A 28 14.46 -13.67 20.56
CA VAL A 28 14.32 -14.65 19.46
C VAL A 28 12.86 -14.97 19.11
N GLU A 29 12.00 -15.19 20.11
CA GLU A 29 10.56 -15.42 19.91
C GLU A 29 9.86 -14.22 19.21
N LYS A 30 10.34 -12.99 19.43
CA LYS A 30 9.81 -11.79 18.77
C LYS A 30 10.30 -11.68 17.33
N ILE A 31 11.52 -12.13 17.05
CA ILE A 31 12.08 -12.20 15.70
C ILE A 31 11.28 -13.21 14.85
N GLU A 32 10.88 -14.34 15.42
CA GLU A 32 10.02 -15.31 14.73
C GLU A 32 8.65 -14.70 14.36
N LYS A 33 8.01 -13.98 15.29
CA LYS A 33 6.76 -13.26 15.01
C LYS A 33 6.90 -12.22 13.89
N ILE A 34 8.02 -11.48 13.84
CA ILE A 34 8.32 -10.57 12.73
C ILE A 34 8.37 -11.33 11.41
N GLY A 35 9.08 -12.46 11.38
CA GLY A 35 9.17 -13.31 10.20
C GLY A 35 7.80 -13.77 9.68
N ASP A 36 6.90 -14.15 10.58
CA ASP A 36 5.54 -14.55 10.20
C ASP A 36 4.68 -13.37 9.71
N CYS A 37 4.74 -12.20 10.37
CA CYS A 37 4.05 -11.00 9.87
C CYS A 37 4.56 -10.59 8.48
N VAL A 38 5.87 -10.73 8.22
CA VAL A 38 6.46 -10.44 6.90
C VAL A 38 5.96 -11.43 5.85
N LYS A 39 5.81 -12.72 6.18
CA LYS A 39 5.22 -13.70 5.24
C LYS A 39 3.78 -13.35 4.88
N ASP A 40 2.96 -12.97 5.85
CA ASP A 40 1.56 -12.53 5.62
C ASP A 40 1.52 -11.27 4.74
N LEU A 41 2.42 -10.32 4.97
CA LEU A 41 2.58 -9.13 4.13
C LEU A 41 2.93 -9.51 2.69
N VAL A 42 3.91 -10.41 2.49
CA VAL A 42 4.30 -10.91 1.18
C VAL A 42 3.11 -11.54 0.45
N SER A 43 2.35 -12.39 1.13
CA SER A 43 1.15 -13.02 0.54
C SER A 43 0.11 -11.98 0.12
N THR A 44 -0.08 -10.94 0.93
CA THR A 44 -0.99 -9.82 0.63
C THR A 44 -0.54 -9.05 -0.61
N VAL A 45 0.75 -8.71 -0.70
CA VAL A 45 1.36 -8.05 -1.87
C VAL A 45 1.21 -8.91 -3.13
N GLU A 46 1.42 -10.22 -3.04
CA GLU A 46 1.29 -11.13 -4.20
C GLU A 46 -0.15 -11.18 -4.73
N LYS A 47 -1.15 -11.19 -3.84
CA LYS A 47 -2.57 -11.16 -4.24
C LYS A 47 -2.93 -9.85 -4.94
N ILE A 48 -2.58 -8.73 -4.30
CA ILE A 48 -2.63 -7.39 -4.87
C ILE A 48 -2.10 -7.39 -6.30
N SER A 49 -0.89 -7.91 -6.45
CA SER A 49 -0.14 -7.89 -7.70
C SER A 49 -0.87 -8.63 -8.80
N LYS A 50 -1.40 -9.82 -8.48
CA LYS A 50 -2.21 -10.62 -9.42
C LYS A 50 -3.49 -9.89 -9.83
N TRP A 51 -4.12 -9.15 -8.91
CA TRP A 51 -5.35 -8.42 -9.24
C TRP A 51 -5.10 -7.18 -10.06
N VAL A 52 -4.02 -6.46 -9.76
CA VAL A 52 -3.51 -5.37 -10.60
C VAL A 52 -3.28 -5.87 -12.03
N ASP A 53 -2.69 -7.06 -12.20
CA ASP A 53 -2.48 -7.69 -13.50
C ASP A 53 -3.80 -8.17 -14.16
N LYS A 54 -4.87 -8.38 -13.38
CA LYS A 54 -6.23 -8.67 -13.86
C LYS A 54 -7.09 -7.42 -14.01
N GLU A 55 -6.47 -6.23 -14.12
CA GLU A 55 -7.17 -4.94 -14.25
C GLU A 55 -8.17 -4.71 -13.11
N TYR A 56 -7.80 -5.07 -11.88
CA TYR A 56 -8.61 -4.82 -10.69
C TYR A 56 -10.03 -5.42 -10.78
N LYS A 57 -10.17 -6.56 -11.47
CA LYS A 57 -11.39 -7.38 -11.44
C LYS A 57 -11.36 -8.23 -10.18
N PHE A 58 -12.20 -7.88 -9.20
CA PHE A 58 -12.33 -8.58 -7.92
C PHE A 58 -13.73 -9.14 -7.74
N ASP A 59 -13.84 -10.42 -7.39
CA ASP A 59 -15.08 -10.94 -6.83
C ASP A 59 -15.23 -10.58 -5.33
N ASP A 60 -16.44 -10.70 -4.78
CA ASP A 60 -16.71 -10.31 -3.39
C ASP A 60 -16.00 -11.21 -2.36
N GLY A 61 -15.66 -12.44 -2.73
CA GLY A 61 -14.83 -13.33 -1.93
C GLY A 61 -13.39 -12.84 -1.84
N GLU A 62 -12.80 -12.46 -2.97
CA GLU A 62 -11.46 -11.88 -3.09
C GLU A 62 -11.35 -10.55 -2.32
N LYS A 63 -12.37 -9.68 -2.41
CA LYS A 63 -12.41 -8.42 -1.63
C LYS A 63 -12.41 -8.69 -0.13
N LYS A 64 -13.19 -9.66 0.32
CA LYS A 64 -13.25 -10.05 1.74
C LYS A 64 -11.92 -10.63 2.20
N GLU A 65 -11.36 -11.57 1.44
CA GLU A 65 -10.07 -12.20 1.74
C GLU A 65 -8.95 -11.15 1.85
N PHE A 66 -8.96 -10.15 0.97
CA PHE A 66 -8.01 -9.04 1.05
C PHE A 66 -8.14 -8.25 2.36
N ARG A 67 -9.37 -7.85 2.71
CA ARG A 67 -9.63 -7.10 3.95
C ARG A 67 -9.21 -7.90 5.18
N ASP A 68 -9.51 -9.19 5.20
CA ASP A 68 -9.13 -10.09 6.28
C ASP A 68 -7.60 -10.18 6.40
N LYS A 69 -6.89 -10.34 5.27
CA LYS A 69 -5.42 -10.37 5.26
C LYS A 69 -4.76 -9.07 5.68
N CYS A 70 -5.28 -7.93 5.22
CA CYS A 70 -4.81 -6.62 5.68
C CYS A 70 -4.99 -6.46 7.21
N ASN A 71 -6.17 -6.81 7.73
CA ASN A 71 -6.46 -6.73 9.16
C ASN A 71 -5.57 -7.67 10.00
N GLU A 72 -5.37 -8.91 9.55
CA GLU A 72 -4.48 -9.88 10.19
C GLU A 72 -3.05 -9.37 10.25
N THR A 73 -2.53 -8.89 9.11
CA THR A 73 -1.17 -8.38 8.99
C THR A 73 -0.97 -7.16 9.89
N GLN A 74 -1.90 -6.19 9.87
CA GLN A 74 -1.85 -5.01 10.74
C GLN A 74 -1.86 -5.39 12.23
N LYS A 75 -2.73 -6.31 12.65
CA LYS A 75 -2.76 -6.82 14.04
C LYS A 75 -1.44 -7.47 14.43
N CYS A 76 -0.84 -8.22 13.51
CA CYS A 76 0.46 -8.86 13.72
C CYS A 76 1.55 -7.81 13.98
N PHE A 77 1.66 -6.77 13.13
CA PHE A 77 2.64 -5.71 13.30
C PHE A 77 2.40 -4.82 14.53
N VAL A 78 1.13 -4.58 14.92
CA VAL A 78 0.82 -3.92 16.19
C VAL A 78 1.35 -4.74 17.37
N SER A 79 1.12 -6.05 17.36
CA SER A 79 1.65 -6.95 18.39
C SER A 79 3.18 -6.97 18.40
N VAL A 80 3.83 -6.89 17.23
CA VAL A 80 5.29 -6.77 17.11
C VAL A 80 5.76 -5.47 17.73
N LYS A 81 5.18 -4.31 17.39
CA LYS A 81 5.58 -2.99 17.92
C LYS A 81 5.44 -2.92 19.45
N SER A 82 4.38 -3.50 20.01
CA SER A 82 4.23 -3.60 21.47
C SER A 82 5.32 -4.47 22.12
N SER A 83 5.84 -5.46 21.39
CA SER A 83 6.85 -6.40 21.90
C SER A 83 8.29 -5.98 21.59
N CYS A 84 8.48 -5.23 20.50
CA CYS A 84 9.74 -4.81 19.90
C CYS A 84 9.59 -3.31 19.54
N PRO A 85 9.73 -2.40 20.52
CA PRO A 85 9.44 -0.98 20.31
C PRO A 85 10.36 -0.31 19.28
N ASP A 86 11.56 -0.86 19.09
CA ASP A 86 12.55 -0.39 18.11
C ASP A 86 12.28 -0.88 16.68
N PHE A 87 11.15 -1.57 16.45
CA PHE A 87 10.78 -2.03 15.11
C PHE A 87 10.56 -0.83 14.16
N PRO A 88 11.11 -0.87 12.92
CA PRO A 88 11.02 0.25 11.99
C PRO A 88 9.59 0.68 11.68
N GLU A 89 9.27 1.95 11.91
CA GLU A 89 7.94 2.52 11.65
C GLU A 89 7.63 2.57 10.15
N GLU A 90 8.67 2.65 9.32
CA GLU A 90 8.58 2.67 7.86
C GLU A 90 7.88 1.42 7.31
N VAL A 91 8.14 0.25 7.92
CA VAL A 91 7.53 -1.01 7.51
C VAL A 91 6.04 -1.02 7.81
N THR A 92 5.64 -0.53 8.99
CA THR A 92 4.22 -0.42 9.35
C THR A 92 3.49 0.63 8.51
N ASN A 93 4.15 1.75 8.18
CA ASN A 93 3.57 2.82 7.38
C ASN A 93 3.31 2.39 5.93
N GLU A 94 4.25 1.68 5.29
CA GLU A 94 4.04 1.20 3.92
C GLU A 94 2.94 0.12 3.84
N LEU A 95 2.79 -0.71 4.88
CA LEU A 95 1.64 -1.63 4.99
C LEU A 95 0.31 -0.85 5.08
N ASP A 96 0.25 0.17 5.93
CA ASP A 96 -0.97 0.98 6.08
C ASP A 96 -1.33 1.69 4.77
N VAL A 97 -0.33 2.25 4.07
CA VAL A 97 -0.51 2.87 2.75
C VAL A 97 -1.13 1.87 1.77
N MET A 98 -0.55 0.68 1.71
CA MET A 98 -1.00 -0.36 0.79
C MET A 98 -2.43 -0.79 1.10
N CYS A 99 -2.73 -1.15 2.36
CA CYS A 99 -4.07 -1.55 2.76
C CYS A 99 -5.12 -0.45 2.54
N SER A 100 -4.77 0.82 2.83
CA SER A 100 -5.62 1.98 2.58
C SER A 100 -5.93 2.14 1.09
N ARG A 101 -4.90 2.14 0.24
CA ARG A 101 -5.04 2.29 -1.22
C ARG A 101 -5.89 1.18 -1.82
N PHE A 102 -5.68 -0.06 -1.42
CA PHE A 102 -6.47 -1.17 -1.96
C PHE A 102 -7.92 -1.14 -1.49
N ASN A 103 -8.18 -0.81 -0.22
CA ASN A 103 -9.55 -0.64 0.25
C ASN A 103 -10.27 0.48 -0.51
N PHE A 104 -9.59 1.57 -0.84
CA PHE A 104 -10.15 2.59 -1.72
C PHE A 104 -10.50 2.04 -3.11
N ILE A 105 -9.58 1.32 -3.75
CA ILE A 105 -9.76 0.76 -5.10
C ILE A 105 -10.93 -0.23 -5.17
N ILE A 106 -11.03 -1.16 -4.22
CA ILE A 106 -12.01 -2.25 -4.28
C ILE A 106 -13.41 -1.88 -3.78
N ASP A 107 -13.53 -0.72 -3.13
CA ASP A 107 -14.77 -0.28 -2.48
C ASP A 107 -15.24 1.04 -3.10
N LYS A 108 -14.56 2.12 -2.73
CA LYS A 108 -14.99 3.49 -3.05
C LYS A 108 -14.76 3.87 -4.50
N PHE A 109 -13.78 3.25 -5.17
CA PHE A 109 -13.38 3.57 -6.54
C PHE A 109 -13.68 2.44 -7.54
N ALA A 110 -14.29 1.34 -7.09
CA ALA A 110 -14.45 0.12 -7.89
C ALA A 110 -15.23 0.35 -9.19
N GLU A 111 -16.20 1.26 -9.20
CA GLU A 111 -16.98 1.61 -10.40
C GLU A 111 -16.17 2.43 -11.43
N CYS A 112 -15.13 3.12 -10.96
CA CYS A 112 -14.27 3.98 -11.78
C CYS A 112 -13.04 3.22 -12.31
N VAL A 113 -12.65 2.14 -11.63
CA VAL A 113 -11.54 1.25 -11.99
C VAL A 113 -11.52 0.82 -13.46
N PRO A 114 -12.63 0.36 -14.08
CA PRO A 114 -12.61 -0.07 -15.49
C PRO A 114 -12.20 1.01 -16.49
N LYS A 115 -12.25 2.29 -16.09
CA LYS A 115 -11.89 3.44 -16.92
C LYS A 115 -10.44 3.91 -16.68
N LEU A 116 -9.68 3.25 -15.80
CA LEU A 116 -8.30 3.62 -15.47
C LEU A 116 -7.34 3.58 -16.67
N GLU A 117 -7.62 2.76 -17.67
CA GLU A 117 -6.79 2.69 -18.89
C GLU A 117 -6.86 3.99 -19.71
N GLU A 118 -7.99 4.70 -19.64
CA GLU A 118 -8.23 5.96 -20.34
C GLU A 118 -7.72 7.17 -19.52
N MET A 119 -7.51 6.99 -18.21
CA MET A 119 -7.06 8.02 -17.26
C MET A 119 -5.56 7.95 -17.03
N LYS A 120 -4.79 8.66 -17.87
CA LYS A 120 -3.32 8.61 -17.85
C LYS A 120 -2.73 9.11 -16.54
N CYS A 121 -3.20 10.26 -16.05
CA CYS A 121 -2.70 10.82 -14.80
C CYS A 121 -3.09 9.96 -13.59
N VAL A 122 -4.33 9.45 -13.57
CA VAL A 122 -4.76 8.53 -12.50
C VAL A 122 -3.92 7.26 -12.51
N ASN A 123 -3.57 6.72 -13.69
CA ASN A 123 -2.71 5.53 -13.77
C ASN A 123 -1.28 5.79 -13.26
N GLU A 124 -0.73 7.00 -13.45
CA GLU A 124 0.60 7.34 -12.93
C GLU A 124 0.67 7.44 -11.40
N VAL A 125 -0.43 7.83 -10.73
CA VAL A 125 -0.50 7.97 -9.26
C VAL A 125 -1.18 6.81 -8.53
N PHE A 126 -2.13 6.11 -9.16
CA PHE A 126 -2.94 5.03 -8.57
C PHE A 126 -2.90 3.72 -9.34
N GLY A 127 -2.31 3.71 -10.54
CA GLY A 127 -2.22 2.51 -11.35
C GLY A 127 -1.12 1.54 -10.91
N PRO A 128 -1.02 0.40 -11.62
CA PRO A 128 0.02 -0.63 -11.42
C PRO A 128 1.44 -0.07 -11.33
N LYS A 129 1.72 1.01 -12.06
CA LYS A 129 3.03 1.66 -12.09
C LYS A 129 3.38 2.33 -10.77
N SER A 130 2.43 3.02 -10.14
CA SER A 130 2.61 3.72 -8.87
C SER A 130 3.03 2.78 -7.73
N LEU A 131 2.52 1.55 -7.74
CA LEU A 131 2.88 0.52 -6.74
C LEU A 131 4.37 0.11 -6.78
N LYS A 132 5.07 0.41 -7.87
CA LYS A 132 6.49 0.04 -8.08
C LYS A 132 7.45 1.19 -7.77
N LYS A 133 6.94 2.37 -7.45
CA LYS A 133 7.72 3.58 -7.23
C LYS A 133 8.11 3.69 -5.75
N THR A 134 9.28 4.29 -5.49
CA THR A 134 9.71 4.66 -4.13
C THR A 134 8.80 5.77 -3.57
N SER A 135 8.81 5.99 -2.26
CA SER A 135 7.98 7.03 -1.62
C SER A 135 8.30 8.43 -2.17
N ASN A 136 9.57 8.72 -2.52
CA ASN A 136 9.97 9.98 -3.16
C ASN A 136 9.41 10.14 -4.58
N GLU A 137 9.48 9.08 -5.39
CA GLU A 137 8.89 9.07 -6.73
C GLU A 137 7.37 9.21 -6.66
N LYS A 138 6.71 8.50 -5.72
CA LYS A 138 5.27 8.64 -5.44
C LYS A 138 4.92 10.08 -5.07
N CYS A 139 5.67 10.72 -4.16
CA CYS A 139 5.42 12.12 -3.79
C CYS A 139 5.55 13.07 -4.99
N LYS A 140 6.55 12.85 -5.85
CA LYS A 140 6.73 13.64 -7.05
C LYS A 140 5.51 13.51 -7.97
N ASP A 141 5.10 12.28 -8.26
CA ASP A 141 3.95 12.02 -9.14
C ASP A 141 2.64 12.54 -8.57
N LEU A 142 2.42 12.37 -7.26
CA LEU A 142 1.25 12.92 -6.57
C LEU A 142 1.22 14.45 -6.70
N LYS A 143 2.37 15.14 -6.63
CA LYS A 143 2.41 16.60 -6.81
C LYS A 143 2.23 17.01 -8.27
N GLU A 144 2.86 16.31 -9.21
CA GLU A 144 2.83 16.64 -10.64
C GLU A 144 1.47 16.33 -11.29
N HIS A 145 0.82 15.24 -10.90
CA HIS A 145 -0.40 14.75 -11.55
C HIS A 145 -1.69 15.07 -10.82
N LYS A 146 -1.65 15.76 -9.67
CA LYS A 146 -2.85 16.06 -8.86
C LYS A 146 -3.99 16.66 -9.69
N LYS A 147 -3.70 17.75 -10.41
CA LYS A 147 -4.74 18.49 -11.15
C LYS A 147 -5.35 17.64 -12.26
N CYS A 148 -4.53 17.04 -13.11
CA CYS A 148 -5.02 16.25 -14.24
C CYS A 148 -5.70 14.95 -13.79
N ALA A 149 -5.24 14.31 -12.72
CA ALA A 149 -5.90 13.11 -12.18
C ALA A 149 -7.32 13.42 -11.66
N ILE A 150 -7.48 14.54 -10.96
CA ILE A 150 -8.81 15.00 -10.49
C ILE A 150 -9.74 15.28 -11.67
N GLU A 151 -9.26 16.00 -12.69
CA GLU A 151 -10.02 16.32 -13.91
C GLU A 151 -10.41 15.05 -14.69
N GLU A 152 -9.51 14.06 -14.79
CA GLU A 152 -9.78 12.76 -15.41
C GLU A 152 -10.89 12.00 -14.67
N VAL A 153 -10.84 11.96 -13.33
CA VAL A 153 -11.87 11.28 -12.53
C VAL A 153 -13.22 12.00 -12.63
N GLU A 154 -13.24 13.33 -12.56
CA GLU A 154 -14.47 14.11 -12.72
C GLU A 154 -15.10 13.85 -14.10
N THR A 155 -14.28 13.87 -15.15
CA THR A 155 -14.75 13.67 -16.53
C THR A 155 -15.26 12.25 -16.76
N ALA A 156 -14.53 11.25 -16.28
CA ALA A 156 -14.83 9.85 -16.57
C ALA A 156 -15.87 9.25 -15.60
N CYS A 157 -15.90 9.69 -14.35
CA CYS A 157 -16.68 9.07 -13.27
C CYS A 157 -17.64 10.03 -12.58
N GLY A 158 -17.54 11.35 -12.81
CA GLY A 158 -18.45 12.36 -12.28
C GLY A 158 -18.02 12.94 -10.93
N GLU A 159 -18.71 14.01 -10.52
CA GLU A 159 -18.37 14.83 -9.36
C GLU A 159 -18.29 14.04 -8.05
N LYS A 160 -19.19 13.06 -7.85
CA LYS A 160 -19.16 12.18 -6.66
C LYS A 160 -17.82 11.45 -6.53
N PHE A 161 -17.30 10.89 -7.63
CA PHE A 161 -16.03 10.15 -7.59
C PHE A 161 -14.83 11.08 -7.50
N LYS A 162 -14.93 12.30 -8.04
CA LYS A 162 -13.92 13.35 -7.84
C LYS A 162 -13.75 13.68 -6.36
N GLU A 163 -14.84 13.91 -5.62
CA GLU A 163 -14.77 14.19 -4.17
C GLU A 163 -14.08 13.04 -3.42
N ILE A 164 -14.53 11.80 -3.65
CA ILE A 164 -13.94 10.60 -3.03
C ILE A 164 -12.46 10.44 -3.40
N PHE A 165 -12.10 10.71 -4.66
CA PHE A 165 -10.73 10.64 -5.13
C PHE A 165 -9.85 11.71 -4.48
N VAL A 166 -10.33 12.95 -4.37
CA VAL A 166 -9.61 14.06 -3.72
C VAL A 166 -9.36 13.76 -2.25
N GLU A 167 -10.35 13.24 -1.53
CA GLU A 167 -10.17 12.81 -0.13
C GLU A 167 -9.07 11.77 -0.02
N ASN A 168 -9.13 10.72 -0.85
CA ASN A 168 -8.12 9.66 -0.84
C ASN A 168 -6.73 10.16 -1.27
N PHE A 169 -6.66 11.07 -2.24
CA PHE A 169 -5.41 11.68 -2.69
C PHE A 169 -4.70 12.42 -1.56
N ASN A 170 -5.46 13.17 -0.74
CA ASN A 170 -4.91 13.88 0.40
C ASN A 170 -4.46 12.91 1.51
N VAL A 171 -5.16 11.78 1.69
CA VAL A 171 -4.71 10.70 2.58
C VAL A 171 -3.36 10.18 2.12
N GLU A 172 -3.17 9.89 0.83
CA GLU A 172 -1.89 9.40 0.33
C GLU A 172 -0.75 10.40 0.46
N LEU A 173 -1.00 11.69 0.20
CA LEU A 173 -0.02 12.75 0.44
C LEU A 173 0.45 12.75 1.91
N ASN A 174 -0.50 12.68 2.85
CA ASN A 174 -0.18 12.65 4.28
C ASN A 174 0.59 11.40 4.69
N MET A 175 0.20 10.22 4.20
CA MET A 175 0.85 8.96 4.56
C MET A 175 2.27 8.86 4.00
N HIS A 176 2.52 9.43 2.82
CA HIS A 176 3.86 9.51 2.25
C HIS A 176 4.69 10.70 2.77
N LYS A 177 4.14 11.52 3.67
CA LYS A 177 4.77 12.75 4.20
C LYS A 177 5.23 13.69 3.07
N CYS A 178 4.44 13.73 1.99
CA CYS A 178 4.55 14.72 0.94
C CYS A 178 3.94 16.06 1.40
#